data_AF-A0A804KSF1-F1
#
_entry.id   AF-A0A804KSF1-F1
#
_cell.length_a   1.000
_cell.length_b   1.000
_cell.length_c   1.000
_cell.angle_alpha   90.00
_cell.angle_beta   90.00
_cell.angle_gamma   90.00
#
_symmetry.space_group_name_H-M   'P 1'
#
loop_
_entity.id
_entity.type
_entity.pdbx_description
1 polymer ?
#
loop_
_entity_poly.entity_id
_entity_poly.type
_entity_poly.pdbx_seq_one_letter_code
_entity_poly.pdbx_strand_id
1 'polypeptide(L)'
;MIFTHHIGGVFHIYLSVLFITKTSVEQKILGYETIIGIETHVQLSTLTKAFCSCPYPYGSQPNTTVCPVCMGHPGTLPVLNSKVIEFAVKLGLALNYGLSMTSKFDRKQYFYQDLPKGYQISQFDIPIAIKGFIDLDLPVEFGGGHRRFGITRVHMEDDAGKLIHSETGSYSQVSFSLDLNRTGVPLLEIVSKPDMRSGLEAAEYAAEIERLVRYLGISIGNMQEGSLRCDVNIFVRPVGQSNFGTKRLMVSTLLLVAFTG
;
A
#
# COMPACT_ATOMS: atom_id res chain seq x y z
N MET A 1 15.50 -29.21 -39.15
CA MET A 1 14.05 -28.93 -39.15
C MET A 1 13.47 -29.51 -37.87
N ILE A 2 13.63 -28.76 -36.77
CA ILE A 2 13.22 -29.06 -35.40
C ILE A 2 12.88 -27.69 -34.80
N PHE A 3 11.68 -27.51 -34.25
CA PHE A 3 11.30 -26.28 -33.54
C PHE A 3 11.36 -26.52 -32.03
N THR A 4 12.19 -25.76 -31.34
CA THR A 4 12.31 -25.68 -29.88
C THR A 4 12.35 -24.21 -29.43
N HIS A 5 11.78 -23.96 -28.23
CA HIS A 5 11.95 -22.79 -27.32
C HIS A 5 11.23 -21.48 -27.72
N HIS A 6 10.57 -20.72 -26.83
CA HIS A 6 10.89 -20.37 -25.44
C HIS A 6 9.63 -20.17 -24.57
N ILE A 7 9.53 -20.91 -23.47
CA ILE A 7 8.71 -20.57 -22.29
C ILE A 7 9.71 -20.06 -21.25
N GLY A 8 9.82 -18.74 -21.09
CA GLY A 8 10.80 -18.12 -20.20
C GLY A 8 10.30 -16.74 -19.78
N GLY A 9 9.85 -16.63 -18.53
CA GLY A 9 9.41 -15.35 -17.95
C GLY A 9 8.68 -15.49 -16.62
N VAL A 10 8.03 -16.62 -16.36
CA VAL A 10 7.18 -16.81 -15.16
C VAL A 10 7.89 -17.56 -14.02
N PHE A 11 9.02 -18.21 -14.30
CA PHE A 11 9.73 -19.07 -13.34
C PHE A 11 10.83 -18.36 -12.52
N HIS A 12 11.16 -17.10 -12.83
CA HIS A 12 12.37 -16.47 -12.28
C HIS A 12 12.19 -15.62 -11.02
N ILE A 13 10.94 -15.43 -10.56
CA ILE A 13 10.62 -14.65 -9.34
C ILE A 13 10.42 -15.57 -8.11
N TYR A 14 10.11 -16.85 -8.34
CA TYR A 14 10.03 -17.86 -7.27
C TYR A 14 11.37 -18.07 -6.55
N LEU A 15 12.49 -17.79 -7.23
CA LEU A 15 13.81 -18.08 -6.68
C LEU A 15 14.30 -16.99 -5.73
N SER A 16 13.97 -15.71 -5.89
CA SER A 16 14.61 -14.64 -5.11
C SER A 16 14.04 -14.44 -3.70
N VAL A 17 12.80 -14.87 -3.42
CA VAL A 17 12.22 -14.81 -2.06
C VAL A 17 12.33 -16.16 -1.35
N LEU A 18 12.25 -17.28 -2.08
CA LEU A 18 12.38 -18.62 -1.50
C LEU A 18 13.84 -19.10 -1.33
N PHE A 19 14.81 -18.63 -2.15
CA PHE A 19 16.24 -18.95 -1.90
C PHE A 19 16.86 -18.14 -0.77
N ILE A 20 16.28 -17.01 -0.37
CA ILE A 20 16.75 -16.31 0.83
C ILE A 20 16.47 -17.15 2.09
N THR A 21 15.54 -18.12 2.03
CA THR A 21 15.17 -18.92 3.21
C THR A 21 15.59 -20.39 3.17
N LYS A 22 16.05 -20.96 2.05
CA LYS A 22 16.28 -22.42 1.95
C LYS A 22 17.72 -22.91 1.88
N THR A 23 18.72 -22.04 1.86
CA THR A 23 20.12 -22.48 1.87
C THR A 23 20.96 -21.59 2.79
N SER A 24 21.54 -22.22 3.81
CA SER A 24 22.61 -21.77 4.71
C SER A 24 22.38 -20.60 5.69
N VAL A 25 21.22 -19.91 5.70
CA VAL A 25 20.94 -18.82 6.67
C VAL A 25 20.16 -19.28 7.92
N GLU A 26 19.39 -20.37 7.85
CA GLU A 26 18.56 -20.85 8.96
C GLU A 26 19.33 -21.41 10.18
N GLN A 27 20.65 -21.62 10.07
CA GLN A 27 21.45 -22.19 11.17
C GLN A 27 22.31 -21.18 11.95
N LYS A 28 22.16 -19.85 11.75
CA LYS A 28 22.99 -18.89 12.51
C LYS A 28 22.38 -17.51 12.77
N ILE A 29 21.14 -17.46 13.27
CA ILE A 29 20.66 -16.30 14.05
C ILE A 29 20.06 -16.82 15.37
N LEU A 30 20.84 -17.60 16.13
CA LEU A 30 20.53 -17.86 17.54
C LEU A 30 20.65 -16.53 18.28
N GLY A 31 19.54 -15.82 18.44
CA GLY A 31 19.44 -14.67 19.33
C GLY A 31 18.98 -13.36 18.71
N TYR A 32 18.40 -13.31 17.50
CA TYR A 32 17.64 -12.13 17.03
C TYR A 32 16.21 -12.48 16.61
N GLU A 33 15.29 -11.53 16.78
CA GLU A 33 13.92 -11.56 16.30
C GLU A 33 13.66 -10.45 15.27
N THR A 34 12.78 -10.74 14.31
CA THR A 34 12.31 -9.78 13.31
C THR A 34 10.98 -9.19 13.77
N ILE A 35 10.79 -7.88 13.58
CA ILE A 35 9.60 -7.13 13.91
C ILE A 35 9.16 -6.41 12.64
N ILE A 36 7.96 -6.71 12.18
CA ILE A 36 7.44 -6.22 10.91
C ILE A 36 6.16 -5.42 11.16
N GLY A 37 6.08 -4.24 10.55
CA GLY A 37 4.87 -3.46 10.38
C GLY A 37 4.64 -3.18 8.90
N ILE A 38 3.38 -3.11 8.49
CA ILE A 38 2.98 -2.88 7.09
C ILE A 38 2.09 -1.65 7.03
N GLU A 39 2.39 -0.78 6.07
CA GLU A 39 1.57 0.34 5.66
C GLU A 39 0.93 -0.03 4.32
N THR A 40 -0.39 -0.16 4.30
CA THR A 40 -1.15 -0.59 3.13
C THR A 40 -1.97 0.56 2.59
N HIS A 41 -1.71 0.96 1.34
CA HIS A 41 -2.51 1.94 0.62
C HIS A 41 -3.53 1.21 -0.27
N VAL A 42 -4.81 1.41 0.02
CA VAL A 42 -5.94 0.82 -0.70
C VAL A 42 -6.57 1.87 -1.61
N GLN A 43 -6.50 1.68 -2.92
CA GLN A 43 -7.21 2.53 -3.88
C GLN A 43 -8.70 2.22 -3.85
N LEU A 44 -9.52 3.24 -3.60
CA LEU A 44 -10.96 3.07 -3.50
C LEU A 44 -11.63 3.03 -4.88
N SER A 45 -12.58 2.11 -5.05
CA SER A 45 -13.40 1.93 -6.25
C SER A 45 -14.57 2.93 -6.29
N THR A 46 -14.27 4.23 -6.17
CA THR A 46 -15.27 5.31 -6.33
C THR A 46 -15.39 5.73 -7.79
N LEU A 47 -16.56 6.28 -8.16
CA LEU A 47 -16.78 6.81 -9.51
C LEU A 47 -15.97 8.08 -9.80
N THR A 48 -15.77 8.92 -8.79
CA THR A 48 -15.02 10.17 -8.88
C THR A 48 -13.88 10.21 -7.87
N LYS A 49 -12.91 11.09 -8.13
CA LYS A 49 -11.78 11.39 -7.26
C LYS A 49 -12.22 11.86 -5.85
N ALA A 50 -11.26 11.90 -4.92
CA ALA A 50 -11.49 12.23 -3.52
C ALA A 50 -12.03 13.65 -3.33
N PHE A 51 -11.53 14.60 -4.12
CA PHE A 51 -11.73 16.03 -3.90
C PHE A 51 -12.28 16.79 -5.12
N CYS A 52 -12.62 16.10 -6.20
CA CYS A 52 -13.21 16.67 -7.41
C CYS A 52 -14.07 15.63 -8.16
N SER A 53 -14.84 16.09 -9.15
CA SER A 53 -15.78 15.24 -9.90
C SER A 53 -15.14 14.47 -11.06
N CYS A 54 -13.82 14.52 -11.25
CA CYS A 54 -13.16 13.75 -12.30
C CYS A 54 -13.27 12.24 -12.02
N PRO A 55 -13.51 11.40 -13.04
CA PRO A 55 -13.40 9.96 -12.90
C PRO A 55 -11.95 9.51 -12.88
N TYR A 56 -11.72 8.22 -12.56
CA TYR A 56 -10.43 7.56 -12.78
C TYR A 56 -10.64 6.16 -13.40
N PRO A 57 -10.81 6.07 -14.73
CA PRO A 57 -10.77 4.81 -15.46
C PRO A 57 -9.30 4.40 -15.63
N TYR A 58 -8.93 3.23 -15.09
CA TYR A 58 -7.60 2.67 -15.28
C TYR A 58 -7.27 2.52 -16.78
N GLY A 59 -6.04 2.86 -17.18
CA GLY A 59 -5.59 2.78 -18.58
C GLY A 59 -6.06 3.93 -19.49
N SER A 60 -6.62 5.00 -18.94
CA SER A 60 -6.96 6.21 -19.71
C SER A 60 -5.73 6.85 -20.35
N GLN A 61 -5.94 7.57 -21.46
CA GLN A 61 -4.88 8.36 -22.09
C GLN A 61 -4.33 9.42 -21.12
N PRO A 62 -3.02 9.70 -21.10
CA PRO A 62 -2.42 10.62 -20.14
C PRO A 62 -3.12 11.98 -20.08
N ASN A 63 -3.35 12.48 -18.86
CA ASN A 63 -3.95 13.80 -18.60
C ASN A 63 -5.33 14.05 -19.26
N THR A 64 -6.17 13.02 -19.44
CA THR A 64 -7.54 13.17 -19.99
C THR A 64 -8.63 13.22 -18.92
N THR A 65 -8.32 12.76 -17.70
CA THR A 65 -9.27 12.68 -16.57
C THR A 65 -8.86 13.62 -15.44
N VAL A 66 -8.62 14.88 -15.82
CA VAL A 66 -8.07 15.93 -14.96
C VAL A 66 -8.95 17.18 -14.97
N CYS A 67 -8.81 18.01 -13.94
CA CYS A 67 -9.47 19.32 -13.81
C CYS A 67 -8.57 20.27 -13.01
N PRO A 68 -8.90 21.58 -12.98
CA PRO A 68 -8.13 22.57 -12.22
C PRO A 68 -7.89 22.18 -10.75
N VAL A 69 -8.84 21.50 -10.09
CA VAL A 69 -8.71 21.07 -8.69
C VAL A 69 -7.61 20.03 -8.52
N CYS A 70 -7.65 18.92 -9.27
CA CYS A 70 -6.64 17.86 -9.12
C CYS A 70 -5.29 18.25 -9.72
N MET A 71 -5.27 19.20 -10.66
CA MET A 71 -4.04 19.82 -11.18
C MET A 71 -3.49 20.93 -10.28
N GLY A 72 -4.12 21.26 -9.15
CA GLY A 72 -3.62 22.26 -8.22
C GLY A 72 -3.58 23.69 -8.77
N HIS A 73 -4.50 24.06 -9.67
CA HIS A 73 -4.56 25.41 -10.21
C HIS A 73 -4.89 26.45 -9.11
N PRO A 74 -4.36 27.68 -9.24
CA PRO A 74 -4.68 28.78 -8.33
C PRO A 74 -6.19 29.03 -8.21
N GLY A 75 -6.66 29.26 -6.98
CA GLY A 75 -8.07 29.61 -6.71
C GLY A 75 -9.05 28.43 -6.64
N THR A 76 -8.56 27.19 -6.78
CA THR A 76 -9.42 26.00 -6.69
C THR A 76 -9.55 25.49 -5.24
N LEU A 77 -10.67 24.84 -4.92
CA LEU A 77 -10.97 24.31 -3.59
C LEU A 77 -11.37 22.83 -3.65
N PRO A 78 -10.92 21.98 -2.71
CA PRO A 78 -11.28 20.58 -2.65
C PRO A 78 -12.69 20.39 -2.07
N VAL A 79 -13.48 19.49 -2.66
CA VAL A 79 -14.78 19.06 -2.11
C VAL A 79 -14.78 17.55 -1.96
N LEU A 80 -14.87 17.08 -0.71
CA LEU A 80 -14.76 15.67 -0.37
C LEU A 80 -15.92 14.84 -0.97
N ASN A 81 -15.56 13.74 -1.60
CA ASN A 81 -16.48 12.71 -2.05
C ASN A 81 -17.02 11.91 -0.85
N SER A 82 -18.34 11.95 -0.63
CA SER A 82 -19.00 11.27 0.50
C SER A 82 -18.81 9.74 0.47
N LYS A 83 -18.60 9.15 -0.71
CA LYS A 83 -18.38 7.70 -0.85
C LYS A 83 -17.06 7.24 -0.22
N VAL A 84 -16.07 8.13 -0.18
CA VAL A 84 -14.77 7.88 0.49
C VAL A 84 -14.99 7.66 1.98
N ILE A 85 -15.85 8.48 2.61
CA ILE A 85 -16.20 8.33 4.03
C ILE A 85 -16.97 7.03 4.25
N GLU A 86 -17.95 6.70 3.41
CA GLU A 86 -18.71 5.46 3.51
C GLU A 86 -17.79 4.23 3.48
N PHE A 87 -16.83 4.21 2.54
CA PHE A 87 -15.86 3.12 2.42
C PHE A 87 -14.89 3.07 3.59
N ALA A 88 -14.43 4.22 4.08
CA ALA A 88 -13.60 4.30 5.28
C ALA A 88 -14.31 3.72 6.52
N VAL A 89 -15.59 4.06 6.70
CA VAL A 89 -16.41 3.55 7.81
C VAL A 89 -16.64 2.04 7.67
N LYS A 90 -16.95 1.55 6.47
CA LYS A 90 -17.09 0.10 6.22
C LYS A 90 -15.83 -0.67 6.59
N LEU A 91 -14.67 -0.22 6.11
CA LEU A 91 -13.39 -0.84 6.43
C LEU A 91 -13.08 -0.76 7.92
N GLY A 92 -13.33 0.40 8.54
CA GLY A 92 -13.16 0.60 9.97
C GLY A 92 -13.95 -0.41 10.80
N LEU A 93 -15.25 -0.58 10.52
CA LEU A 93 -16.09 -1.56 11.20
C LEU A 93 -15.59 -3.00 11.00
N ALA A 94 -15.19 -3.34 9.78
CA ALA A 94 -14.70 -4.69 9.44
C ALA A 94 -13.38 -5.03 10.15
N LEU A 95 -12.54 -4.02 10.41
CA LEU A 95 -11.26 -4.15 11.12
C LEU A 95 -11.39 -3.86 12.63
N ASN A 96 -12.61 -3.96 13.19
CA ASN A 96 -12.89 -3.81 14.62
C ASN A 96 -12.38 -2.48 15.23
N TYR A 97 -12.46 -1.39 14.48
CA TYR A 97 -11.97 -0.08 14.92
C TYR A 97 -12.87 0.64 15.91
N GLY A 98 -12.25 1.50 16.72
CA GLY A 98 -12.93 2.69 17.25
C GLY A 98 -13.04 3.76 16.17
N LEU A 99 -14.25 3.99 15.66
CA LEU A 99 -14.53 5.08 14.72
C LEU A 99 -14.50 6.43 15.43
N SER A 100 -13.85 7.41 14.80
CA SER A 100 -13.82 8.79 15.29
C SER A 100 -15.08 9.52 14.85
N MET A 101 -15.88 10.03 15.80
CA MET A 101 -17.07 10.85 15.49
C MET A 101 -16.71 12.20 14.87
N THR A 102 -15.47 12.63 15.04
CA THR A 102 -14.88 13.82 14.42
C THR A 102 -13.58 13.40 13.75
N SER A 103 -13.37 13.78 12.51
CA SER A 103 -12.08 13.63 11.82
C SER A 103 -11.79 14.88 11.01
N LYS A 104 -10.51 15.13 10.73
CA LYS A 104 -10.09 16.26 9.89
C LYS A 104 -9.10 15.83 8.84
N PHE A 105 -8.95 16.65 7.81
CA PHE A 105 -7.90 16.53 6.82
C PHE A 105 -6.78 17.53 7.10
N ASP A 106 -5.57 17.10 6.79
CA ASP A 106 -4.31 17.80 6.98
C ASP A 106 -3.54 17.83 5.67
N ARG A 107 -2.61 18.78 5.56
CA ARG A 107 -1.75 18.92 4.39
C ARG A 107 -0.37 18.35 4.71
N LYS A 108 -0.03 17.21 4.11
CA LYS A 108 1.32 16.62 4.15
C LYS A 108 2.15 17.25 3.03
N GLN A 109 3.03 18.18 3.39
CA GLN A 109 3.77 19.02 2.45
C GLN A 109 5.07 18.33 2.00
N TYR A 110 5.26 18.19 0.69
CA TYR A 110 6.52 17.77 0.07
C TYR A 110 6.51 18.15 -1.41
N PHE A 111 7.70 18.41 -1.95
CA PHE A 111 7.85 18.79 -3.36
C PHE A 111 8.20 17.57 -4.18
N TYR A 112 7.32 17.22 -5.11
CA TYR A 112 7.55 16.18 -6.11
C TYR A 112 6.72 16.46 -7.36
N GLN A 113 7.21 16.08 -8.54
CA GLN A 113 6.61 16.48 -9.82
C GLN A 113 5.19 15.93 -10.04
N ASP A 114 4.86 14.80 -9.42
CA ASP A 114 3.53 14.17 -9.51
C ASP A 114 2.50 14.68 -8.50
N LEU A 115 2.91 15.64 -7.66
CA LEU A 115 2.10 16.26 -6.62
C LEU A 115 1.92 17.77 -6.91
N PRO A 116 1.02 18.14 -7.83
CA PRO A 116 0.95 19.49 -8.38
C PRO A 116 0.58 20.56 -7.33
N LYS A 117 -0.07 20.17 -6.23
CA LYS A 117 -0.46 21.07 -5.14
C LYS A 117 0.71 21.44 -4.20
N GLY A 118 1.83 20.71 -4.25
CA GLY A 118 2.92 20.81 -3.26
C GLY A 118 2.56 20.23 -1.87
N TYR A 119 1.40 19.59 -1.75
CA TYR A 119 0.97 18.85 -0.58
C TYR A 119 -0.06 17.77 -0.96
N GLN A 120 -0.04 16.69 -0.20
CA GLN A 120 -1.06 15.64 -0.22
C GLN A 120 -2.12 15.96 0.84
N ILE A 121 -3.39 15.78 0.51
CA ILE A 121 -4.49 15.92 1.48
C ILE A 121 -4.67 14.55 2.13
N SER A 122 -4.30 14.43 3.40
CA SER A 122 -4.35 13.20 4.18
C SER A 122 -4.94 13.50 5.57
N GLN A 123 -4.83 12.62 6.57
CA GLN A 123 -5.22 12.92 7.95
C GLN A 123 -4.03 12.66 8.87
N PHE A 124 -3.79 13.52 9.87
CA PHE A 124 -2.65 13.33 10.76
C PHE A 124 -3.07 12.90 12.17
N ASP A 125 -3.43 13.83 13.04
CA ASP A 125 -3.74 13.61 14.46
C ASP A 125 -5.14 13.03 14.72
N ILE A 126 -6.14 13.35 13.89
CA ILE A 126 -7.53 12.91 14.06
C ILE A 126 -8.01 12.09 12.85
N PRO A 127 -7.50 10.84 12.68
CA PRO A 127 -7.92 9.96 11.60
C PRO A 127 -9.32 9.39 11.83
N ILE A 128 -9.94 8.86 10.77
CA ILE A 128 -11.31 8.33 10.82
C ILE A 128 -11.46 7.07 11.69
N ALA A 129 -10.42 6.24 11.81
CA ALA A 129 -10.46 5.02 12.60
C ALA A 129 -9.14 4.76 13.34
N ILE A 130 -9.20 4.40 14.64
CA ILE A 130 -8.03 4.08 15.47
C ILE A 130 -8.18 2.77 16.27
N LYS A 131 -7.06 2.08 16.52
CA LYS A 131 -6.98 0.89 17.39
C LYS A 131 -7.86 -0.30 16.94
N GLY A 132 -7.73 -0.70 15.68
CA GLY A 132 -8.36 -1.91 15.15
C GLY A 132 -7.49 -3.15 15.31
N PHE A 133 -7.98 -4.27 14.79
CA PHE A 133 -7.23 -5.52 14.65
C PHE A 133 -7.85 -6.41 13.58
N ILE A 134 -7.04 -7.33 13.06
CA ILE A 134 -7.50 -8.40 12.19
C ILE A 134 -7.02 -9.75 12.74
N ASP A 135 -7.91 -10.73 12.67
CA ASP A 135 -7.66 -12.10 13.07
C ASP A 135 -7.53 -12.95 11.81
N LEU A 136 -6.48 -13.77 11.72
CA LEU A 136 -6.27 -14.69 10.60
C LEU A 136 -5.63 -16.00 11.05
N ASP A 137 -5.90 -17.06 10.30
CA ASP A 137 -5.32 -18.37 10.51
C ASP A 137 -4.09 -18.55 9.62
N LEU A 138 -2.96 -18.92 10.22
CA LEU A 138 -1.75 -19.23 9.47
C LEU A 138 -1.84 -20.62 8.83
N PRO A 139 -1.21 -20.83 7.65
CA PRO A 139 -1.22 -22.14 6.99
C PRO A 139 -0.60 -23.24 7.85
N VAL A 140 -1.25 -24.41 7.89
CA VAL A 140 -0.83 -25.55 8.72
C VAL A 140 0.56 -26.08 8.34
N GLU A 141 0.91 -25.97 7.05
CA GLU A 141 2.23 -26.34 6.50
C GLU A 141 3.40 -25.55 7.10
N PHE A 142 3.13 -24.42 7.75
CA PHE A 142 4.12 -23.59 8.46
C PHE A 142 3.89 -23.52 9.97
N GLY A 143 3.20 -24.52 10.54
CA GLY A 143 2.93 -24.61 11.98
C GLY A 143 1.53 -24.17 12.40
N GLY A 144 0.77 -23.55 11.48
CA GLY A 144 -0.62 -23.17 11.70
C GLY A 144 -0.85 -22.20 12.85
N GLY A 145 -2.13 -22.00 13.16
CA GLY A 145 -2.57 -21.29 14.37
C GLY A 145 -3.27 -19.97 14.11
N HIS A 146 -4.08 -19.57 15.08
CA HIS A 146 -4.86 -18.35 15.04
C HIS A 146 -4.05 -17.18 15.60
N ARG A 147 -3.93 -16.11 14.82
CA ARG A 147 -3.14 -14.93 15.20
C ARG A 147 -3.95 -13.66 15.00
N ARG A 148 -3.83 -12.78 15.99
CA ARG A 148 -4.33 -11.40 15.95
C ARG A 148 -3.20 -10.44 15.60
N PHE A 149 -3.43 -9.58 14.63
CA PHE A 149 -2.54 -8.48 14.27
C PHE A 149 -3.24 -7.15 14.56
N GLY A 150 -2.65 -6.33 15.42
CA GLY A 150 -3.17 -5.01 15.72
C GLY A 150 -3.02 -4.07 14.54
N ILE A 151 -3.93 -3.12 14.43
CA ILE A 151 -3.87 -2.06 13.44
C ILE A 151 -3.96 -0.71 14.17
N THR A 152 -2.98 0.14 13.92
CA THR A 152 -2.81 1.41 14.62
C THR A 152 -3.91 2.39 14.23
N ARG A 153 -4.13 2.54 12.91
CA ARG A 153 -5.02 3.54 12.32
C ARG A 153 -5.40 3.18 10.89
N VAL A 154 -6.56 3.68 10.46
CA VAL A 154 -6.94 3.86 9.06
C VAL A 154 -7.22 5.34 8.85
N HIS A 155 -6.76 5.88 7.73
CA HIS A 155 -7.08 7.25 7.36
C HIS A 155 -7.26 7.44 5.86
N MET A 156 -7.99 8.50 5.52
CA MET A 156 -8.30 8.88 4.14
C MET A 156 -7.23 9.81 3.58
N GLU A 157 -6.85 9.60 2.34
CA GLU A 157 -5.97 10.51 1.61
C GLU A 157 -6.20 10.49 0.10
N ASP A 158 -5.56 11.41 -0.62
CA ASP A 158 -5.50 11.39 -2.08
C ASP A 158 -4.17 10.88 -2.63
N ASP A 159 -4.24 10.21 -3.78
CA ASP A 159 -3.06 9.69 -4.46
C ASP A 159 -2.33 10.77 -5.26
N ALA A 160 -1.05 10.53 -5.49
CA ALA A 160 -0.22 11.31 -6.39
C ALA A 160 -0.37 10.83 -7.85
N GLY A 161 0.18 11.62 -8.78
CA GLY A 161 0.23 11.27 -10.20
C GLY A 161 1.19 10.10 -10.48
N LYS A 162 1.55 9.95 -11.75
CA LYS A 162 2.51 8.95 -12.22
C LYS A 162 3.58 9.63 -13.06
N LEU A 163 4.84 9.34 -12.76
CA LEU A 163 5.98 9.65 -13.62
C LEU A 163 6.31 8.45 -14.51
N ILE A 164 6.43 8.69 -15.81
CA ILE A 164 6.85 7.69 -16.79
C ILE A 164 8.18 8.15 -17.36
N HIS A 165 9.23 7.39 -17.09
CA HIS A 165 10.56 7.65 -17.61
C HIS A 165 10.65 7.04 -19.01
N SER A 166 11.02 7.85 -20.01
CA SER A 166 11.31 7.38 -21.36
C SER A 166 12.82 7.25 -21.56
N GLU A 167 13.29 6.08 -22.00
CA GLU A 167 14.69 5.82 -22.35
C GLU A 167 15.10 6.43 -23.71
N THR A 168 14.61 7.63 -24.02
CA THR A 168 14.97 8.35 -25.24
C THR A 168 15.93 9.48 -24.89
N GLY A 169 17.23 9.18 -24.85
CA GLY A 169 18.30 10.15 -24.66
C GLY A 169 19.63 9.52 -24.21
N SER A 170 20.76 10.20 -24.47
CA SER A 170 22.03 9.84 -23.81
C SER A 170 21.90 10.07 -22.30
N TYR A 171 22.73 9.40 -21.50
CA TYR A 171 22.70 9.36 -20.02
C TYR A 171 22.53 10.72 -19.27
N SER A 172 22.61 11.86 -19.95
CA SER A 172 22.39 13.20 -19.38
C SER A 172 20.98 13.79 -19.60
N GLN A 173 20.09 13.13 -20.35
CA GLN A 173 18.73 13.63 -20.64
C GLN A 173 17.67 12.55 -20.42
N VAL A 174 17.40 12.24 -19.15
CA VAL A 174 16.22 11.45 -18.79
C VAL A 174 15.00 12.35 -18.97
N SER A 175 14.31 12.18 -20.10
CA SER A 175 12.99 12.78 -20.30
C SER A 175 11.97 11.97 -19.50
N PHE A 176 11.16 12.65 -18.70
CA PHE A 176 10.01 12.05 -18.02
C PHE A 176 8.73 12.69 -18.55
N SER A 177 7.69 11.87 -18.70
CA SER A 177 6.32 12.33 -18.93
C SER A 177 5.54 12.21 -17.63
N LEU A 178 4.71 13.21 -17.38
CA LEU A 178 3.89 13.31 -16.18
C LEU A 178 2.43 13.04 -16.55
N ASP A 179 1.84 12.03 -15.92
CA ASP A 179 0.41 11.73 -16.01
C ASP A 179 -0.29 12.00 -14.67
N LEU A 180 -1.16 13.01 -14.65
CA LEU A 180 -1.94 13.45 -13.49
C LEU A 180 -3.34 12.80 -13.44
N ASN A 181 -3.64 11.84 -14.31
CA ASN A 181 -4.89 11.08 -14.24
C ASN A 181 -5.11 10.46 -12.85
N ARG A 182 -4.06 9.93 -12.22
CA ARG A 182 -4.15 9.32 -10.88
C ARG A 182 -4.17 10.35 -9.74
N THR A 183 -3.72 11.58 -9.96
CA THR A 183 -3.70 12.61 -8.91
C THR A 183 -5.12 12.88 -8.40
N GLY A 184 -5.33 12.76 -7.09
CA GLY A 184 -6.64 12.96 -6.46
C GLY A 184 -7.47 11.68 -6.30
N VAL A 185 -6.98 10.52 -6.77
CA VAL A 185 -7.68 9.24 -6.57
C VAL A 185 -7.74 8.92 -5.08
N PRO A 186 -8.90 8.51 -4.54
CA PRO A 186 -9.05 8.30 -3.10
C PRO A 186 -8.34 7.03 -2.63
N LEU A 187 -7.62 7.15 -1.52
CA LEU A 187 -6.95 6.06 -0.84
C LEU A 187 -7.43 5.93 0.61
N LEU A 188 -7.35 4.71 1.13
CA LEU A 188 -7.27 4.45 2.56
C LEU A 188 -5.88 3.91 2.90
N GLU A 189 -5.18 4.58 3.81
CA GLU A 189 -3.91 4.09 4.35
C GLU A 189 -4.17 3.36 5.67
N ILE A 190 -3.84 2.07 5.70
CA ILE A 190 -3.95 1.16 6.83
C ILE A 190 -2.56 0.96 7.43
N VAL A 191 -2.36 1.39 8.68
CA VAL A 191 -1.05 1.25 9.35
C VAL A 191 -1.13 0.15 10.39
N SER A 192 -0.48 -0.98 10.15
CA SER A 192 -0.43 -2.08 11.11
C SER A 192 0.36 -1.70 12.37
N LYS A 193 0.13 -2.42 13.47
CA LYS A 193 1.11 -2.48 14.54
C LYS A 193 2.31 -3.33 14.12
N PRO A 194 3.48 -3.14 14.74
CA PRO A 194 4.66 -3.97 14.50
C PRO A 194 4.53 -5.34 15.21
N ASP A 195 3.48 -6.09 14.89
CA ASP A 195 3.12 -7.35 15.57
C ASP A 195 3.60 -8.60 14.82
N MET A 196 3.92 -8.45 13.52
CA MET A 196 4.37 -9.56 12.68
C MET A 196 5.84 -9.92 12.97
N ARG A 197 6.17 -11.22 12.94
CA ARG A 197 7.48 -11.77 13.30
C ARG A 197 8.16 -12.56 12.18
N SER A 198 7.46 -12.82 11.08
CA SER A 198 7.98 -13.57 9.94
C SER A 198 7.46 -13.03 8.61
N GLY A 199 8.16 -13.34 7.51
CA GLY A 199 7.70 -12.99 6.16
C GLY A 199 6.39 -13.68 5.78
N LEU A 200 6.14 -14.87 6.33
CA LEU A 200 4.87 -15.58 6.16
C LEU A 200 3.71 -14.80 6.78
N GLU A 201 3.85 -14.36 8.04
CA GLU A 201 2.82 -13.56 8.70
C GLU A 201 2.54 -12.26 7.95
N ALA A 202 3.58 -11.62 7.41
CA ALA A 202 3.46 -10.43 6.59
C ALA A 202 2.68 -10.69 5.29
N ALA A 203 2.94 -11.82 4.63
CA ALA A 203 2.23 -12.21 3.42
C ALA A 203 0.75 -12.52 3.68
N GLU A 204 0.46 -13.30 4.72
CA GLU A 204 -0.92 -13.63 5.09
C GLU A 204 -1.71 -12.41 5.55
N TYR A 205 -1.08 -11.49 6.30
CA TYR A 205 -1.70 -10.21 6.64
C TYR A 205 -2.08 -9.40 5.39
N ALA A 206 -1.15 -9.25 4.44
CA ALA A 206 -1.42 -8.50 3.21
C ALA A 206 -2.52 -9.16 2.36
N ALA A 207 -2.50 -10.50 2.25
CA ALA A 207 -3.52 -11.26 1.55
C ALA A 207 -4.89 -11.13 2.21
N GLU A 208 -4.95 -11.11 3.55
CA GLU A 208 -6.22 -10.96 4.25
C GLU A 208 -6.79 -9.55 4.11
N ILE A 209 -5.95 -8.51 4.12
CA ILE A 209 -6.38 -7.15 3.78
C ILE A 209 -6.94 -7.09 2.35
N GLU A 210 -6.27 -7.71 1.38
CA GLU A 210 -6.75 -7.81 -0.01
C GLU A 210 -8.14 -8.48 -0.08
N ARG A 211 -8.32 -9.63 0.58
CA ARG A 211 -9.59 -10.35 0.64
C ARG A 211 -10.68 -9.48 1.26
N LEU A 212 -10.37 -8.80 2.37
CA LEU A 212 -11.31 -7.97 3.09
C LEU A 212 -11.81 -6.79 2.25
N VAL A 213 -10.90 -6.04 1.62
CA VAL A 213 -11.28 -4.86 0.84
C VAL A 213 -12.09 -5.23 -0.41
N ARG A 214 -11.80 -6.40 -1.00
CA ARG A 214 -12.60 -6.98 -2.09
C ARG A 214 -13.98 -7.43 -1.61
N TYR A 215 -14.04 -8.13 -0.48
CA TYR A 215 -15.29 -8.60 0.11
C TYR A 215 -16.24 -7.44 0.44
N LEU A 216 -15.70 -6.34 0.98
CA LEU A 216 -16.47 -5.12 1.26
C LEU A 216 -16.89 -4.36 -0.01
N GLY A 217 -16.34 -4.71 -1.17
CA GLY A 217 -16.59 -4.03 -2.44
C GLY A 217 -16.07 -2.60 -2.48
N ILE A 218 -15.04 -2.27 -1.68
CA ILE A 218 -14.48 -0.91 -1.61
C ILE A 218 -13.26 -0.72 -2.51
N SER A 219 -12.62 -1.82 -2.93
CA SER A 219 -11.45 -1.81 -3.81
C SER A 219 -11.42 -3.07 -4.68
N ILE A 220 -10.80 -2.96 -5.86
CA ILE A 220 -10.47 -4.13 -6.70
C ILE A 220 -9.35 -4.96 -6.05
N GLY A 221 -8.50 -4.35 -5.21
CA GLY A 221 -7.44 -5.05 -4.48
C GLY A 221 -6.39 -5.72 -5.38
N ASN A 222 -6.30 -5.38 -6.65
CA ASN A 222 -5.27 -5.91 -7.56
C ASN A 222 -3.95 -5.14 -7.38
N MET A 223 -2.91 -5.84 -6.89
CA MET A 223 -1.58 -5.28 -6.72
C MET A 223 -0.86 -4.99 -8.04
N GLN A 224 -1.11 -5.78 -9.10
CA GLN A 224 -0.47 -5.58 -10.41
C GLN A 224 -0.90 -4.26 -11.06
N GLU A 225 -2.16 -3.87 -10.85
CA GLU A 225 -2.71 -2.58 -11.31
C GLU A 225 -2.41 -1.43 -10.34
N GLY A 226 -1.78 -1.71 -9.19
CA GLY A 226 -1.46 -0.72 -8.16
C GLY A 226 -2.63 -0.27 -7.29
N SER A 227 -3.78 -0.96 -7.36
CA SER A 227 -4.96 -0.65 -6.53
C SER A 227 -4.80 -1.08 -5.07
N LEU A 228 -3.77 -1.88 -4.77
CA LEU A 228 -3.31 -2.20 -3.42
C LEU A 228 -1.77 -2.12 -3.40
N ARG A 229 -1.22 -1.33 -2.48
CA ARG A 229 0.23 -1.16 -2.29
C ARG A 229 0.60 -1.41 -0.85
N CYS A 230 1.74 -2.07 -0.60
CA CYS A 230 2.23 -2.38 0.73
C CYS A 230 3.68 -1.94 0.91
N ASP A 231 3.92 -1.09 1.90
CA ASP A 231 5.24 -0.69 2.35
C ASP A 231 5.58 -1.43 3.64
N VAL A 232 6.72 -2.13 3.63
CA VAL A 232 7.08 -3.05 4.70
C VAL A 232 8.21 -2.43 5.53
N ASN A 233 7.91 -2.19 6.80
CA ASN A 233 8.86 -1.71 7.79
C ASN A 233 9.43 -2.91 8.55
N ILE A 234 10.71 -3.22 8.35
CA ILE A 234 11.39 -4.36 8.98
C ILE A 234 12.43 -3.86 9.97
N PHE A 235 12.32 -4.37 11.19
CA PHE A 235 13.27 -4.14 12.26
C PHE A 235 13.78 -5.48 12.79
N VAL A 236 15.07 -5.57 13.10
CA VAL A 236 15.70 -6.79 13.64
C VAL A 236 16.42 -6.44 14.93
N ARG A 237 16.18 -7.20 16.01
CA ARG A 237 16.82 -6.99 17.32
C ARG A 237 17.18 -8.29 18.01
N PRO A 238 18.15 -8.27 18.95
CA PRO A 238 18.39 -9.42 19.79
C PRO A 238 17.14 -9.86 20.57
N VAL A 239 16.93 -11.18 20.70
CA VAL A 239 15.81 -11.76 21.45
C VAL A 239 15.88 -11.29 22.91
N GLY A 240 14.75 -10.82 23.45
CA GLY A 240 14.63 -10.37 24.83
C GLY A 240 15.03 -8.91 25.09
N GLN A 241 15.54 -8.19 24.08
CA GLN A 241 15.81 -6.76 24.21
C GLN A 241 14.55 -5.94 23.94
N SER A 242 14.11 -5.12 24.90
CA SER A 242 12.91 -4.27 24.76
C SER A 242 13.12 -3.07 23.83
N ASN A 243 14.34 -2.55 23.75
CA ASN A 243 14.64 -1.31 23.06
C ASN A 243 14.71 -1.51 21.55
N PHE A 244 14.04 -0.61 20.81
CA PHE A 244 14.23 -0.48 19.37
C PHE A 244 15.58 0.20 19.11
N GLY A 245 16.59 -0.58 18.70
CA GLY A 245 17.88 -0.06 18.23
C GLY A 245 17.78 0.74 16.92
N THR A 246 18.91 1.31 16.48
CA THR A 246 18.99 2.27 15.36
C THR A 246 18.97 1.68 13.95
N LYS A 247 19.05 0.35 13.78
CA LYS A 247 19.05 -0.29 12.45
C LYS A 247 17.63 -0.63 12.00
N ARG A 248 17.02 0.28 11.22
CA ARG A 248 15.74 0.09 10.53
C ARG A 248 16.01 -0.15 9.04
N LEU A 249 15.43 -1.20 8.47
CA LEU A 249 15.34 -1.36 7.02
C LEU A 249 13.88 -1.10 6.63
N MET A 250 13.64 0.04 5.98
CA MET A 250 12.34 0.32 5.35
C MET A 250 12.42 -0.13 3.90
N VAL A 251 11.51 -1.01 3.50
CA VAL A 251 11.35 -1.41 2.09
C VAL A 251 10.10 -0.72 1.57
N SER A 252 10.28 0.41 0.89
CA SER A 252 9.24 1.38 0.54
C SER A 252 8.45 1.07 -0.73
N THR A 253 8.40 -0.20 -1.14
CA THR A 253 7.44 -0.77 -2.12
C THR A 253 7.75 -2.26 -2.17
N LEU A 254 6.90 -3.11 -1.59
CA LEU A 254 6.97 -4.54 -1.82
C LEU A 254 5.70 -4.95 -2.59
N LEU A 255 5.88 -5.38 -3.85
CA LEU A 255 4.82 -6.08 -4.57
C LEU A 255 4.76 -7.50 -3.99
N LEU A 256 4.09 -7.63 -2.86
CA LEU A 256 3.85 -8.90 -2.18
C LEU A 256 2.76 -9.64 -2.95
N VAL A 257 3.10 -10.25 -4.08
CA VAL A 257 2.17 -11.14 -4.79
C VAL A 257 1.95 -12.34 -3.86
N ALA A 258 0.85 -12.33 -3.11
CA ALA A 258 0.36 -13.49 -2.41
C ALA A 258 0.08 -14.54 -3.49
N PHE A 259 0.92 -15.58 -3.53
CA PHE A 259 0.74 -16.72 -4.40
C PHE A 259 -0.47 -17.51 -3.90
N THR A 260 -1.68 -17.11 -4.30
CA THR A 260 -2.82 -18.03 -4.25
C THR A 260 -2.64 -18.98 -5.43
N GLY A 261 -2.40 -20.26 -5.11
CA GLY A 261 -2.36 -21.35 -6.09
C GLY A 261 -3.66 -21.54 -6.85
#